data_AF-A0A3D8QSA4-F1
#
_entry.id   AF-A0A3D8QSA4-F1
#
_cell.length_a   1.000
_cell.length_b   1.000
_cell.length_c   1.000
_cell.angle_alpha   90.00
_cell.angle_beta   90.00
_cell.angle_gamma   90.00
#
_symmetry.space_group_name_H-M   'P 1'
#
loop_
_entity.id
_entity.type
_entity.pdbx_description
1 polymer ?
#
loop_
_entity_poly.entity_id
_entity_poly.type
_entity_poly.pdbx_seq_one_letter_code
_entity_poly.pdbx_strand_id
1 'polypeptide(L)'
;MSQSEPAVLHASIALTSAYDAFAPAQIQDTVSTITPTPFLLRQYNRAIQALLANASLTNPVSVRVAAVSCILFICLEILRGDVNAMEVHFASGIKLLHQLQEQNRQSTTTRTNGHKVLVKHTPELFDDHLVDVFARLNLQFLMLGHGSQQKEAFVPSFQYSRGSLLARRFCSVEDARQSIIPTLLAIVYLIKEVERVTLTTNIQPPPLTTAMLEKQKALQAAMDDWIASYNNSFTSSFVPIPPLERLGLLMLQTYADVAMILLDTCPSVKETALSPGIRHLRVRSHVHDRHGPLSTPLLHSLEMPQSSDAPPGPLHTSAIRPYGRTLDGPNAG
;
A
#
# COMPACT_ATOMS: atom_id res chain seq x y z
N MET A 1 23.04 11.38 4.43
CA MET A 1 23.29 10.61 3.19
C MET A 1 22.95 11.37 1.91
N SER A 2 21.92 12.23 1.86
CA SER A 2 21.50 12.90 0.61
C SER A 2 22.49 13.90 0.00
N GLN A 3 23.45 14.47 0.73
CA GLN A 3 24.40 15.45 0.16
C GLN A 3 25.62 14.79 -0.52
N SER A 4 25.92 13.53 -0.21
CA SER A 4 27.11 12.83 -0.72
C SER A 4 26.83 11.96 -1.94
N GLU A 5 25.55 11.69 -2.23
CA GLU A 5 25.12 10.74 -3.25
C GLU A 5 24.12 11.39 -4.23
N PRO A 6 24.58 11.85 -5.41
CA PRO A 6 23.75 12.60 -6.37
C PRO A 6 22.47 11.87 -6.81
N ALA A 7 22.50 10.54 -6.89
CA ALA A 7 21.34 9.72 -7.22
C ALA A 7 20.20 9.90 -6.21
N VAL A 8 20.51 9.74 -4.92
CA VAL A 8 19.54 9.87 -3.82
C VAL A 8 19.07 11.32 -3.70
N LEU A 9 19.94 12.30 -3.93
CA LEU A 9 19.57 13.70 -3.97
C LEU A 9 18.52 13.98 -5.04
N HIS A 10 18.78 13.60 -6.28
CA HIS A 10 17.85 13.87 -7.37
C HIS A 10 16.56 13.08 -7.24
N ALA A 11 16.61 11.84 -6.74
CA ALA A 11 15.42 11.04 -6.48
C ALA A 11 14.56 11.64 -5.36
N SER A 12 15.17 12.17 -4.30
CA SER A 12 14.43 12.82 -3.20
C SER A 12 13.77 14.12 -3.66
N ILE A 13 14.45 14.94 -4.46
CA ILE A 13 13.86 16.16 -5.05
C ILE A 13 12.69 15.79 -5.98
N ALA A 14 12.83 14.74 -6.79
CA ALA A 14 11.74 14.27 -7.65
C ALA A 14 10.53 13.81 -6.83
N LEU A 15 10.76 13.07 -5.74
CA LEU A 15 9.72 12.61 -4.83
C LEU A 15 9.00 13.78 -4.16
N THR A 16 9.73 14.76 -3.65
CA THR A 16 9.13 15.96 -3.06
C THR A 16 8.31 16.74 -4.09
N SER A 17 8.82 16.91 -5.32
CA SER A 17 8.05 17.55 -6.38
C SER A 17 6.78 16.77 -6.77
N ALA A 18 6.79 15.45 -6.66
CA ALA A 18 5.60 14.62 -6.86
C ALA A 18 4.60 14.81 -5.71
N TYR A 19 5.08 14.85 -4.47
CA TYR A 19 4.26 15.09 -3.29
C TYR A 19 3.61 16.47 -3.30
N ASP A 20 4.32 17.52 -3.70
CA ASP A 20 3.78 18.88 -3.79
C ASP A 20 2.68 18.98 -4.85
N ALA A 21 2.74 18.16 -5.90
CA ALA A 21 1.67 18.06 -6.90
C ALA A 21 0.50 17.19 -6.40
N PHE A 22 0.78 16.21 -5.54
CA PHE A 22 -0.21 15.29 -4.97
C PHE A 22 -1.06 15.92 -3.87
N ALA A 23 -0.44 16.66 -2.95
CA ALA A 23 -1.09 17.15 -1.74
C ALA A 23 -2.32 18.04 -2.02
N PRO A 24 -2.30 18.96 -3.00
CA PRO A 24 -3.49 19.75 -3.36
C PRO A 24 -4.59 18.91 -4.02
N ALA A 25 -4.23 17.87 -4.77
CA ALA A 25 -5.19 17.02 -5.50
C ALA A 25 -6.03 16.15 -4.56
N GLN A 26 -5.50 15.76 -3.39
CA GLN A 26 -6.28 15.07 -2.35
C GLN A 26 -7.36 15.95 -1.71
N ILE A 27 -7.11 17.25 -1.57
CA ILE A 27 -8.06 18.18 -0.95
C ILE A 27 -9.30 18.39 -1.83
N GLN A 28 -9.18 18.12 -3.14
CA GLN A 28 -10.26 18.30 -4.11
C GLN A 28 -11.06 17.01 -4.38
N ASP A 29 -10.84 15.93 -3.63
CA ASP A 29 -11.48 14.60 -3.82
C ASP A 29 -11.41 14.05 -5.27
N THR A 30 -10.49 14.57 -6.07
CA THR A 30 -10.24 14.06 -7.42
C THR A 30 -9.19 12.97 -7.37
N VAL A 31 -9.63 11.71 -7.47
CA VAL A 31 -8.74 10.57 -7.75
C VAL A 31 -8.23 10.73 -9.19
N SER A 32 -7.15 11.49 -9.36
CA SER A 32 -6.54 11.74 -10.67
C SER A 32 -5.06 11.38 -10.61
N THR A 33 -4.62 10.62 -11.61
CA THR A 33 -3.21 10.34 -11.89
C THR A 33 -2.45 11.66 -11.99
N ILE A 34 -1.36 11.82 -11.22
CA ILE A 34 -0.58 13.06 -11.26
C ILE A 34 0.18 13.12 -12.58
N THR A 35 -0.13 14.12 -13.40
CA THR A 35 0.69 14.44 -14.57
C THR A 35 2.05 14.97 -14.11
N PRO A 36 3.18 14.31 -14.45
CA PRO A 36 4.48 14.72 -13.95
C PRO A 36 4.90 16.05 -14.58
N THR A 37 5.38 16.97 -13.73
CA THR A 37 5.91 18.25 -14.22
C THR A 37 7.24 18.04 -14.96
N PRO A 38 7.62 18.94 -15.89
CA PRO A 38 8.94 18.88 -16.53
C PRO A 38 10.10 18.89 -15.52
N PHE A 39 9.92 19.57 -14.39
CA PHE A 39 10.91 19.59 -13.31
C PHE A 39 11.05 18.22 -12.64
N LEU A 40 9.94 17.56 -12.27
CA LEU A 40 9.94 16.21 -11.71
C LEU A 40 10.68 15.25 -12.63
N LEU A 41 10.31 15.20 -13.92
CA LEU A 41 10.93 14.30 -14.90
C LEU A 41 12.42 14.57 -15.06
N ARG A 42 12.83 15.84 -15.03
CA ARG A 42 14.25 16.21 -15.10
C ARG A 42 15.04 15.67 -13.90
N GLN A 43 14.50 15.80 -12.69
CA GLN A 43 15.17 15.30 -11.48
C GLN A 43 15.18 13.77 -11.43
N TYR A 44 14.07 13.13 -11.81
CA TYR A 44 13.99 11.69 -11.97
C TYR A 44 15.06 11.15 -12.93
N ASN A 45 15.19 11.75 -14.11
CA ASN A 45 16.19 11.35 -15.10
C ASN A 45 17.63 11.60 -14.61
N ARG A 46 17.88 12.70 -13.90
CA ARG A 46 19.19 12.97 -13.28
C ARG A 46 19.57 11.92 -12.24
N ALA A 47 18.60 11.45 -11.46
CA ALA A 47 18.82 10.38 -10.50
C ALA A 47 19.23 9.07 -11.21
N ILE A 48 18.53 8.70 -12.29
CA ILE A 48 18.89 7.53 -13.11
C ILE A 48 20.29 7.70 -13.72
N GLN A 49 20.59 8.85 -14.30
CA GLN A 49 21.92 9.12 -14.87
C GLN A 49 23.03 9.00 -13.83
N ALA A 50 22.81 9.51 -12.61
CA ALA A 50 23.76 9.38 -11.51
C ALA A 50 23.95 7.92 -11.06
N LEU A 51 22.89 7.12 -11.03
CA LEU A 51 22.99 5.68 -10.77
C LEU A 51 23.79 4.95 -11.85
N LEU A 52 23.53 5.28 -13.12
CA LEU A 52 24.21 4.68 -14.27
C LEU A 52 25.68 5.09 -14.36
N ALA A 53 26.03 6.31 -13.96
CA ALA A 53 27.41 6.76 -13.90
C ALA A 53 28.24 5.98 -12.86
N ASN A 54 27.59 5.54 -11.78
CA ASN A 54 28.18 4.72 -10.71
C ASN A 54 27.94 3.21 -10.90
N ALA A 55 27.57 2.77 -12.12
CA ALA A 55 27.05 1.44 -12.43
C ALA A 55 28.02 0.26 -12.28
N SER A 56 29.25 0.46 -11.79
CA SER A 56 29.96 -0.64 -11.17
C SER A 56 29.26 -0.96 -9.85
N LEU A 57 28.09 -1.61 -9.93
CA LEU A 57 27.33 -2.19 -8.81
C LEU A 57 28.12 -3.35 -8.16
N THR A 58 29.44 -3.27 -8.13
CA THR A 58 30.35 -4.23 -7.51
C THR A 58 30.61 -3.86 -6.05
N ASN A 59 30.55 -2.56 -5.73
CA ASN A 59 30.72 -2.05 -4.37
C ASN A 59 29.39 -2.07 -3.59
N PRO A 60 29.32 -2.64 -2.37
CA PRO A 60 28.11 -2.62 -1.54
C PRO A 60 27.55 -1.21 -1.27
N VAL A 61 28.39 -0.17 -1.24
CA VAL A 61 27.93 1.22 -1.09
C VAL A 61 27.08 1.64 -2.30
N SER A 62 27.54 1.39 -3.52
CA SER A 62 26.80 1.71 -4.75
C SER A 62 25.49 0.93 -4.83
N VAL A 63 25.48 -0.33 -4.37
CA VAL A 63 24.27 -1.17 -4.31
C VAL A 63 23.26 -0.61 -3.30
N ARG A 64 23.72 -0.17 -2.12
CA ARG A 64 22.87 0.51 -1.12
C ARG A 64 22.27 1.80 -1.66
N VAL A 65 23.06 2.62 -2.35
CA VAL A 65 22.59 3.87 -3.00
C VAL A 65 21.52 3.57 -4.05
N ALA A 66 21.72 2.54 -4.87
CA ALA A 66 20.72 2.09 -5.83
C ALA A 66 19.44 1.59 -5.15
N ALA A 67 19.55 0.79 -4.07
CA ALA A 67 18.41 0.28 -3.32
C ALA A 67 17.59 1.42 -2.67
N VAL A 68 18.25 2.40 -2.06
CA VAL A 68 17.60 3.61 -1.53
C VAL A 68 16.91 4.39 -2.64
N SER A 69 17.55 4.54 -3.80
CA SER A 69 16.95 5.23 -4.95
C SER A 69 15.72 4.49 -5.47
N CYS A 70 15.74 3.15 -5.53
CA CYS A 70 14.57 2.34 -5.84
C CYS A 70 13.42 2.60 -4.84
N ILE A 71 13.68 2.66 -3.54
CA ILE A 71 12.66 3.01 -2.53
C ILE A 71 12.03 4.38 -2.83
N LEU A 72 12.85 5.38 -3.13
CA LEU A 72 12.36 6.72 -3.45
C LEU A 72 11.52 6.75 -4.72
N PHE A 73 11.95 6.04 -5.77
CA PHE A 73 11.16 5.92 -6.99
C PHE A 73 9.86 5.15 -6.77
N ILE A 74 9.88 4.07 -5.99
CA ILE A 74 8.66 3.35 -5.61
C ILE A 74 7.65 4.30 -4.96
N CYS A 75 8.07 5.07 -3.95
CA CYS A 75 7.21 6.07 -3.31
C CYS A 75 6.69 7.11 -4.31
N LEU A 76 7.55 7.56 -5.24
CA LEU A 76 7.17 8.53 -6.26
C LEU A 76 6.11 7.96 -7.21
N GLU A 77 6.27 6.72 -7.66
CA GLU A 77 5.32 6.09 -8.57
C GLU A 77 3.99 5.74 -7.87
N ILE A 78 4.00 5.48 -6.55
CA ILE A 78 2.77 5.42 -5.75
C ILE A 78 2.01 6.76 -5.82
N LEU A 79 2.71 7.88 -5.62
CA LEU A 79 2.07 9.20 -5.69
C LEU A 79 1.51 9.48 -7.10
N ARG A 80 2.21 9.04 -8.14
CA ARG A 80 1.76 9.19 -9.53
C ARG A 80 0.65 8.21 -9.91
N GLY A 81 0.48 7.11 -9.20
CA GLY A 81 -0.40 6.01 -9.58
C GLY A 81 0.13 5.16 -10.74
N ASP A 82 1.44 5.18 -11.01
CA ASP A 82 2.06 4.38 -12.08
C ASP A 82 2.54 3.03 -11.52
N VAL A 83 1.60 2.08 -11.48
CA VAL A 83 1.83 0.73 -10.95
C VAL A 83 2.94 0.00 -11.73
N ASN A 84 3.03 0.19 -13.04
CA ASN A 84 4.02 -0.50 -13.87
C ASN A 84 5.44 -0.02 -13.55
N ALA A 85 5.64 1.30 -13.46
CA ALA A 85 6.94 1.86 -13.10
C ALA A 85 7.35 1.48 -11.67
N MET A 86 6.40 1.52 -10.74
CA MET A 86 6.57 1.06 -9.37
C MET A 86 7.04 -0.41 -9.31
N GLU A 87 6.40 -1.31 -10.07
CA GLU A 87 6.79 -2.73 -10.15
C GLU A 87 8.22 -2.91 -10.66
N VAL A 88 8.63 -2.14 -11.68
CA VAL A 88 9.99 -2.18 -12.23
C VAL A 88 11.04 -1.80 -11.19
N HIS A 89 10.80 -0.74 -10.42
CA HIS A 89 11.72 -0.31 -9.36
C HIS A 89 11.78 -1.31 -8.21
N PHE A 90 10.62 -1.88 -7.86
CA PHE A 90 10.54 -2.90 -6.83
C PHE A 90 11.30 -4.17 -7.23
N ALA A 91 11.07 -4.70 -8.43
CA ALA A 91 11.79 -5.87 -8.94
C ALA A 91 13.31 -5.63 -9.03
N SER A 92 13.73 -4.43 -9.43
CA SER A 92 15.14 -4.03 -9.46
C SER A 92 15.73 -3.98 -8.04
N GLY A 93 14.98 -3.42 -7.08
CA GLY A 93 15.37 -3.37 -5.67
C GLY A 93 15.56 -4.75 -5.05
N ILE A 94 14.66 -5.71 -5.33
CA ILE A 94 14.81 -7.10 -4.86
C ILE A 94 16.11 -7.74 -5.36
N LYS A 95 16.49 -7.53 -6.63
CA LYS A 95 17.77 -8.02 -7.17
C LYS A 95 18.96 -7.43 -6.41
N LEU A 96 18.92 -6.14 -6.08
CA LEU A 96 19.97 -5.47 -5.30
C LEU A 96 20.05 -6.03 -3.87
N LEU A 97 18.91 -6.32 -3.23
CA LEU A 97 18.89 -6.95 -1.90
C LEU A 97 19.50 -8.35 -1.91
N HIS A 98 19.20 -9.17 -2.94
CA HIS A 98 19.85 -10.47 -3.11
C HIS A 98 21.36 -10.33 -3.22
N GLN A 99 21.82 -9.35 -4.00
CA GLN A 99 23.23 -9.08 -4.16
C GLN A 99 23.90 -8.67 -2.84
N LEU A 100 23.30 -7.78 -2.05
CA LEU A 100 23.81 -7.40 -0.72
C LEU A 100 23.90 -8.60 0.22
N GLN A 101 22.89 -9.46 0.21
CA GLN A 101 22.88 -10.68 1.01
C GLN A 101 23.95 -11.67 0.56
N GLU A 102 24.17 -11.85 -0.74
CA GLU A 102 25.23 -12.71 -1.28
C GLU A 102 26.63 -12.20 -0.92
N GLN A 103 26.87 -10.89 -1.03
CA GLN A 103 28.15 -10.28 -0.66
C GLN A 103 28.45 -10.47 0.83
N ASN A 104 27.43 -10.36 1.70
CA ASN A 104 27.58 -10.63 3.14
C ASN A 104 27.78 -12.12 3.46
N ARG A 105 27.27 -13.03 2.61
CA ARG A 105 27.38 -14.49 2.81
C ARG A 105 28.68 -15.10 2.33
N GLN A 106 29.48 -14.41 1.51
CA GLN A 106 30.81 -14.87 1.13
C GLN A 106 31.78 -15.01 2.32
N SER A 107 31.39 -14.51 3.50
CA SER A 107 32.10 -14.71 4.78
C SER A 107 31.64 -15.94 5.59
N THR A 108 30.55 -16.62 5.22
CA THR A 108 29.96 -17.75 5.99
C THR A 108 29.43 -18.86 5.08
N THR A 109 29.90 -20.10 5.30
CA THR A 109 29.77 -21.31 4.46
C THR A 109 28.36 -21.93 4.28
N THR A 110 27.27 -21.19 4.51
CA THR A 110 25.89 -21.73 4.37
C THR A 110 25.15 -21.10 3.18
N ARG A 111 25.36 -21.69 1.99
CA ARG A 111 24.49 -21.51 0.81
C ARG A 111 23.12 -22.12 1.10
N THR A 112 22.11 -21.30 1.35
CA THR A 112 20.72 -21.76 1.23
C THR A 112 20.33 -21.65 -0.24
N ASN A 113 20.02 -22.77 -0.88
CA ASN A 113 19.46 -22.77 -2.23
C ASN A 113 18.06 -22.13 -2.19
N GLY A 114 17.96 -20.86 -2.57
CA GLY A 114 16.68 -20.17 -2.76
C GLY A 114 16.82 -18.66 -2.94
N HIS A 115 16.09 -18.11 -3.92
CA HIS A 115 15.87 -16.68 -4.15
C HIS A 115 15.05 -16.01 -3.02
N LYS A 116 15.36 -16.30 -1.75
CA LYS A 116 14.63 -15.79 -0.58
C LYS A 116 15.37 -14.62 0.04
N VAL A 117 14.65 -13.54 0.33
CA VAL A 117 15.19 -12.38 1.05
C VAL A 117 14.84 -12.53 2.53
N LEU A 118 15.84 -12.73 3.38
CA LEU A 118 15.62 -12.89 4.83
C LEU A 118 15.30 -11.54 5.51
N VAL A 119 14.12 -11.43 6.12
CA VAL A 119 13.70 -10.30 6.97
C VAL A 119 13.98 -10.66 8.43
N LYS A 120 14.84 -9.88 9.10
CA LYS A 120 15.15 -10.07 10.52
C LYS A 120 14.11 -9.40 11.40
N HIS A 121 13.79 -10.01 12.53
CA HIS A 121 12.88 -9.45 13.53
C HIS A 121 13.45 -8.18 14.20
N THR A 122 14.77 -8.13 14.36
CA THR A 122 15.51 -6.96 14.84
C THR A 122 16.53 -6.56 13.78
N PRO A 123 16.23 -5.56 12.94
CA PRO A 123 17.21 -5.05 11.99
C PRO A 123 18.29 -4.29 12.76
N GLU A 124 19.54 -4.72 12.59
CA GLU A 124 20.70 -4.13 13.28
C GLU A 124 21.64 -3.42 12.29
N LEU A 125 21.71 -3.94 11.06
CA LEU A 125 22.55 -3.39 10.00
C LEU A 125 21.70 -2.56 9.04
N PHE A 126 22.36 -1.63 8.34
CA PHE A 126 21.72 -0.81 7.31
C PHE A 126 21.02 -1.67 6.23
N ASP A 127 21.65 -2.78 5.83
CA ASP A 127 21.08 -3.71 4.84
C ASP A 127 19.82 -4.40 5.38
N ASP A 128 19.75 -4.69 6.68
CA ASP A 128 18.56 -5.27 7.31
C ASP A 128 17.39 -4.28 7.29
N HIS A 129 17.66 -2.99 7.51
CA HIS A 129 16.66 -1.93 7.38
C HIS A 129 16.16 -1.75 5.95
N LEU A 130 17.05 -1.87 4.94
CA LEU A 130 16.61 -1.85 3.54
C LEU A 130 15.65 -3.00 3.25
N VAL A 131 16.01 -4.22 3.67
CA VAL A 131 15.14 -5.40 3.50
C VAL A 131 13.79 -5.19 4.17
N ASP A 132 13.78 -4.67 5.41
CA ASP A 132 12.55 -4.37 6.14
C ASP A 132 11.66 -3.35 5.40
N VAL A 133 12.24 -2.28 4.85
CA VAL A 133 11.48 -1.29 4.06
C VAL A 133 10.87 -1.92 2.81
N PHE A 134 11.62 -2.74 2.06
CA PHE A 134 11.09 -3.44 0.88
C PHE A 134 9.99 -4.45 1.25
N ALA A 135 10.15 -5.16 2.37
CA ALA A 135 9.14 -6.07 2.88
C ALA A 135 7.83 -5.34 3.24
N ARG A 136 7.93 -4.16 3.86
CA ARG A 136 6.77 -3.30 4.16
C ARG A 136 6.10 -2.77 2.89
N LEU A 137 6.87 -2.29 1.92
CA LEU A 137 6.35 -1.83 0.64
C LEU A 137 5.61 -2.97 -0.08
N ASN A 138 6.16 -4.19 -0.08
CA ASN A 138 5.49 -5.38 -0.62
C ASN A 138 4.11 -5.60 -0.01
N LEU A 139 4.04 -5.57 1.33
CA LEU A 139 2.79 -5.75 2.04
C LEU A 139 1.78 -4.66 1.66
N GLN A 140 2.21 -3.40 1.58
CA GLN A 140 1.34 -2.30 1.16
C GLN A 140 0.78 -2.51 -0.25
N PHE A 141 1.60 -2.93 -1.22
CA PHE A 141 1.11 -3.21 -2.58
C PHE A 141 0.08 -4.32 -2.63
N LEU A 142 0.38 -5.40 -1.91
CA LEU A 142 -0.49 -6.55 -1.84
C LEU A 142 -1.84 -6.21 -1.21
N MET A 143 -1.83 -5.43 -0.12
CA MET A 143 -3.05 -5.03 0.59
C MET A 143 -3.88 -3.99 -0.17
N LEU A 144 -3.26 -3.16 -1.01
CA LEU A 144 -3.96 -2.17 -1.84
C LEU A 144 -4.51 -2.77 -3.16
N GLY A 145 -4.43 -4.09 -3.36
CA GLY A 145 -4.94 -4.75 -4.56
C GLY A 145 -4.08 -4.56 -5.82
N HIS A 146 -2.89 -3.98 -5.68
CA HIS A 146 -1.95 -3.73 -6.79
C HIS A 146 -1.04 -4.92 -7.09
N GLY A 147 -1.31 -6.09 -6.50
CA GLY A 147 -0.62 -7.31 -6.90
C GLY A 147 -1.04 -7.68 -8.31
N SER A 148 -0.15 -7.55 -9.30
CA SER A 148 -0.41 -7.96 -10.68
C SER A 148 -1.15 -9.29 -10.76
N GLN A 149 -2.37 -9.23 -11.31
CA GLN A 149 -3.22 -10.38 -11.65
C GLN A 149 -2.59 -11.30 -12.72
N GLN A 150 -1.37 -10.99 -13.22
CA GLN A 150 -0.77 -11.72 -14.34
C GLN A 150 0.73 -12.05 -14.21
N LYS A 151 1.43 -11.65 -13.13
CA LYS A 151 2.86 -12.01 -12.97
C LYS A 151 3.16 -12.51 -11.57
N GLU A 152 3.16 -13.84 -11.41
CA GLU A 152 3.69 -14.57 -10.25
C GLU A 152 5.13 -14.12 -9.86
N ALA A 153 5.85 -13.51 -10.79
CA ALA A 153 7.19 -12.95 -10.59
C ALA A 153 7.27 -11.78 -9.59
N PHE A 154 6.13 -11.13 -9.25
CA PHE A 154 6.14 -9.95 -8.37
C PHE A 154 6.05 -10.27 -6.87
N VAL A 155 5.97 -11.54 -6.49
CA VAL A 155 5.96 -11.92 -5.07
C VAL A 155 7.35 -12.38 -4.67
N PRO A 156 8.25 -11.46 -4.23
CA PRO A 156 9.51 -11.88 -3.64
C PRO A 156 9.23 -12.77 -2.43
N SER A 157 9.95 -13.88 -2.35
CA SER A 157 9.85 -14.80 -1.22
C SER A 157 10.61 -14.23 0.00
N PHE A 158 10.05 -13.19 0.62
CA PHE A 158 10.51 -12.71 1.91
C PHE A 158 10.33 -13.83 2.95
N GLN A 159 11.44 -14.21 3.58
CA GLN A 159 11.43 -15.17 4.67
C GLN A 159 11.63 -14.40 5.96
N TYR A 160 10.64 -14.42 6.83
CA TYR A 160 10.75 -13.83 8.15
C TYR A 160 11.48 -14.80 9.08
N SER A 161 12.50 -14.32 9.80
CA SER A 161 13.04 -15.08 10.93
C SER A 161 11.92 -15.39 11.91
N ARG A 162 11.89 -16.62 12.46
CA ARG A 162 10.89 -17.04 13.44
C ARG A 162 10.85 -16.01 14.57
N GLY A 163 9.74 -15.27 14.66
CA GLY A 163 9.51 -14.35 15.77
C GLY A 163 9.46 -15.12 17.09
N SER A 164 9.91 -14.47 18.16
CA SER A 164 9.65 -14.88 19.52
C SER A 164 8.14 -15.12 19.71
N LEU A 165 7.76 -16.00 20.65
CA LEU A 165 6.36 -16.21 21.05
C LEU A 165 5.67 -14.85 21.20
N LEU A 166 4.48 -14.71 20.60
CA LEU A 166 3.75 -13.45 20.60
C LEU A 166 3.59 -12.96 22.05
N ALA A 167 4.19 -11.80 22.34
CA ALA A 167 4.20 -11.27 23.69
C ALA A 167 2.79 -10.88 24.10
N ARG A 168 2.43 -11.11 25.37
CA ARG A 168 1.13 -10.72 25.95
C ARG A 168 0.87 -9.21 25.84
N ARG A 169 1.94 -8.41 25.74
CA ARG A 169 1.93 -6.96 25.52
C ARG A 169 3.14 -6.56 24.66
N PHE A 170 2.94 -5.57 23.81
CA PHE A 170 3.97 -4.94 23.00
C PHE A 170 4.63 -3.80 23.76
N CYS A 171 5.95 -3.68 23.60
CA CYS A 171 6.73 -2.62 24.27
C CYS A 171 6.72 -1.30 23.50
N SER A 172 6.43 -1.33 22.19
CA SER A 172 6.37 -0.14 21.34
C SER A 172 5.44 -0.35 20.14
N VAL A 173 5.07 0.73 19.44
CA VAL A 173 4.32 0.67 18.18
C VAL A 173 5.10 -0.11 17.11
N GLU A 174 6.42 0.01 17.11
CA GLU A 174 7.29 -0.69 16.17
C GLU A 174 7.33 -2.21 16.45
N ASP A 175 7.36 -2.60 17.72
CA ASP A 175 7.26 -4.01 18.15
C ASP A 175 5.93 -4.66 17.74
N ALA A 176 4.82 -3.92 17.92
CA ALA A 176 3.50 -4.35 17.45
C ALA A 176 3.45 -4.48 15.92
N ARG A 177 4.10 -3.57 15.20
CA ARG A 177 4.17 -3.57 13.73
C ARG A 177 5.00 -4.74 13.20
N GLN A 178 6.18 -4.98 13.77
CA GLN A 178 7.06 -6.06 13.34
C GLN A 178 6.44 -7.43 13.55
N SER A 179 5.69 -7.60 14.64
CA SER A 179 5.02 -8.88 14.94
C SER A 179 3.84 -9.20 14.01
N ILE A 180 3.16 -8.21 13.42
CA ILE A 180 1.99 -8.46 12.55
C ILE A 180 2.34 -8.70 11.08
N ILE A 181 3.43 -8.09 10.57
CA ILE A 181 3.79 -8.12 9.14
C ILE A 181 3.87 -9.55 8.56
N PRO A 182 4.52 -10.53 9.22
CA PRO A 182 4.60 -11.90 8.68
C PRO A 182 3.23 -12.56 8.54
N THR A 183 2.36 -12.33 9.52
CA THR A 183 0.99 -12.87 9.54
C THR A 183 0.16 -12.25 8.41
N LEU A 184 0.22 -10.92 8.24
CA LEU A 184 -0.48 -10.24 7.15
C LEU A 184 -0.06 -10.75 5.77
N LEU A 185 1.24 -10.97 5.55
CA LEU A 185 1.72 -11.54 4.28
C LEU A 185 1.27 -12.99 4.08
N ALA A 186 1.27 -13.81 5.13
CA ALA A 186 0.78 -15.18 5.04
C ALA A 186 -0.72 -15.23 4.68
N ILE A 187 -1.50 -14.27 5.17
CA ILE A 187 -2.92 -14.09 4.82
C ILE A 187 -3.07 -13.73 3.35
N VAL A 188 -2.35 -12.73 2.86
CA VAL A 188 -2.33 -12.37 1.44
C VAL A 188 -1.98 -13.58 0.56
N TYR A 189 -0.96 -14.35 0.92
CA TYR A 189 -0.57 -15.52 0.14
C TYR A 189 -1.62 -16.62 0.13
N LEU A 190 -2.32 -16.84 1.25
CA LEU A 190 -3.45 -17.76 1.28
C LEU A 190 -4.57 -17.30 0.35
N ILE A 191 -4.89 -16.01 0.33
CA ILE A 191 -5.95 -15.46 -0.53
C ILE A 191 -5.60 -15.65 -2.01
N LYS A 192 -4.37 -15.33 -2.40
CA LYS A 192 -3.88 -15.57 -3.77
C LYS A 192 -3.91 -17.06 -4.14
N GLU A 193 -3.59 -17.93 -3.18
CA GLU A 193 -3.65 -19.38 -3.38
C GLU A 193 -5.09 -19.85 -3.62
N VAL A 194 -6.07 -19.32 -2.87
CA VAL A 194 -7.50 -19.59 -3.05
C VAL A 194 -8.02 -19.03 -4.38
N GLU A 195 -7.67 -17.80 -4.72
CA GLU A 195 -8.04 -17.17 -6.00
C GLU A 195 -7.55 -18.00 -7.18
N ARG A 196 -6.29 -18.46 -7.15
CA ARG A 196 -5.71 -19.32 -8.18
C ARG A 196 -6.47 -20.65 -8.33
N VAL A 197 -6.82 -21.29 -7.23
CA VAL A 197 -7.62 -22.52 -7.26
C VAL A 197 -9.01 -22.25 -7.85
N THR A 198 -9.63 -21.13 -7.48
CA THR A 198 -10.95 -20.71 -7.99
C THR A 198 -10.94 -20.49 -9.50
N LEU A 199 -9.95 -19.76 -10.01
CA LEU A 199 -9.81 -19.45 -11.45
C LEU A 199 -9.51 -20.70 -12.30
N THR A 200 -8.83 -21.70 -11.74
CA THR A 200 -8.41 -22.89 -12.48
C THR A 200 -9.45 -24.01 -12.50
N THR A 201 -10.39 -24.05 -11.55
CA THR A 201 -11.29 -25.21 -11.41
C THR A 201 -12.68 -25.05 -12.04
N ASN A 202 -13.11 -23.84 -12.45
CA ASN A 202 -14.43 -23.59 -13.07
C ASN A 202 -15.65 -24.20 -12.32
N ILE A 203 -15.47 -24.62 -11.06
CA ILE A 203 -16.45 -25.27 -10.18
C ILE A 203 -16.74 -24.30 -9.02
N GLN A 204 -18.02 -24.03 -8.79
CA GLN A 204 -18.51 -23.18 -7.70
C GLN A 204 -19.23 -24.03 -6.64
N PRO A 205 -18.80 -24.03 -5.36
CA PRO A 205 -17.58 -23.42 -4.84
C PRO A 205 -16.32 -24.27 -5.10
N PRO A 206 -15.14 -23.65 -5.23
CA PRO A 206 -13.87 -24.38 -5.31
C PRO A 206 -13.65 -25.16 -4.01
N PRO A 207 -13.31 -26.45 -4.05
CA PRO A 207 -12.98 -27.18 -2.83
C PRO A 207 -11.66 -26.65 -2.28
N LEU A 208 -11.71 -25.81 -1.23
CA LEU A 208 -10.53 -25.51 -0.44
C LEU A 208 -9.94 -26.83 0.07
N THR A 209 -8.65 -27.05 -0.17
CA THR A 209 -7.97 -28.22 0.37
C THR A 209 -7.96 -28.18 1.90
N THR A 210 -7.90 -29.34 2.54
CA THR A 210 -7.81 -29.44 4.00
C THR A 210 -6.63 -28.63 4.55
N ALA A 211 -5.49 -28.63 3.85
CA ALA A 211 -4.32 -27.84 4.18
C ALA A 211 -4.58 -26.32 4.16
N MET A 212 -5.34 -25.82 3.18
CA MET A 212 -5.70 -24.40 3.10
C MET A 212 -6.65 -23.99 4.22
N LEU A 213 -7.60 -24.86 4.60
CA LEU A 213 -8.50 -24.63 5.72
C LEU A 213 -7.77 -24.64 7.07
N GLU A 214 -6.82 -25.55 7.26
CA GLU A 214 -5.95 -25.58 8.45
C GLU A 214 -5.10 -24.31 8.54
N LYS A 215 -4.51 -23.88 7.42
CA LYS A 215 -3.74 -22.63 7.33
C LYS A 215 -4.61 -21.40 7.63
N GLN A 216 -5.83 -21.35 7.12
CA GLN A 216 -6.80 -20.30 7.44
C GLN A 216 -7.08 -20.24 8.94
N LYS A 217 -7.40 -21.38 9.57
CA LYS A 217 -7.67 -21.45 11.01
C LYS A 217 -6.46 -21.04 11.87
N ALA A 218 -5.26 -21.45 11.47
CA ALA A 218 -4.03 -21.07 12.15
C ALA A 218 -3.77 -19.55 12.06
N LEU A 219 -3.98 -18.96 10.89
CA LEU A 219 -3.84 -17.51 10.68
C LEU A 219 -4.93 -16.73 11.42
N GLN A 220 -6.14 -17.26 11.49
CA GLN A 220 -7.24 -16.69 12.26
C GLN A 220 -6.87 -16.60 13.75
N ALA A 221 -6.43 -17.71 14.34
CA ALA A 221 -5.97 -17.74 15.73
C ALA A 221 -4.80 -16.77 15.99
N ALA A 222 -3.83 -16.71 15.07
CA ALA A 222 -2.70 -15.79 15.18
C ALA A 222 -3.12 -14.31 15.14
N MET A 223 -4.11 -13.96 14.31
CA MET A 223 -4.66 -12.60 14.26
C MET A 223 -5.44 -12.26 15.53
N ASP A 224 -6.24 -13.20 16.06
CA ASP A 224 -6.97 -13.00 17.30
C ASP A 224 -6.02 -12.78 18.49
N ASP A 225 -4.95 -13.57 18.58
CA ASP A 225 -3.90 -13.42 19.60
C ASP A 225 -3.16 -12.07 19.47
N TRP A 226 -2.85 -11.65 18.23
CA TRP A 226 -2.22 -10.35 17.98
C TRP A 226 -3.13 -9.19 18.38
N ILE A 227 -4.42 -9.24 18.01
CA ILE A 227 -5.42 -8.22 18.37
C ILE A 227 -5.58 -8.15 19.90
N ALA A 228 -5.63 -9.28 20.58
CA ALA A 228 -5.69 -9.31 22.05
C ALA A 228 -4.47 -8.61 22.67
N SER A 229 -3.28 -8.89 22.16
CA SER A 229 -2.02 -8.29 22.63
C SER A 229 -1.93 -6.79 22.31
N TYR A 230 -2.42 -6.38 21.14
CA TYR A 230 -2.54 -4.97 20.74
C TYR A 230 -3.45 -4.21 21.71
N ASN A 231 -4.65 -4.73 21.98
CA ASN A 231 -5.62 -4.08 22.87
C ASN A 231 -5.09 -3.97 24.30
N ASN A 232 -4.43 -5.03 24.79
CA ASN A 232 -3.79 -5.06 26.10
C ASN A 232 -2.66 -4.04 26.24
N SER A 233 -2.05 -3.61 25.13
CA SER A 233 -0.89 -2.70 25.11
C SER A 233 -1.30 -1.24 24.96
N PHE A 234 -2.28 -0.94 24.08
CA PHE A 234 -2.54 0.43 23.65
C PHE A 234 -3.93 0.96 23.98
N THR A 235 -4.93 0.10 24.25
CA THR A 235 -6.31 0.55 24.55
C THR A 235 -6.47 1.06 25.99
N SER A 236 -5.59 0.65 26.90
CA SER A 236 -5.64 1.00 28.33
C SER A 236 -4.59 2.03 28.77
N SER A 237 -3.80 2.57 27.83
CA SER A 237 -2.74 3.52 28.15
C SER A 237 -3.31 4.92 28.38
N PHE A 238 -3.20 5.42 29.60
CA PHE A 238 -3.52 6.81 29.95
C PHE A 238 -2.40 7.80 29.55
N VAL A 239 -1.33 7.30 28.94
CA VAL A 239 -0.18 8.13 28.54
C VAL A 239 -0.52 8.87 27.24
N PRO A 240 -0.27 10.19 27.15
CA PRO A 240 -0.43 10.93 25.91
C PRO A 240 0.46 10.34 24.80
N ILE A 241 -0.15 9.74 23.78
CA ILE A 241 0.56 9.16 22.64
C ILE A 241 0.83 10.28 21.61
N PRO A 242 2.06 10.42 21.08
CA PRO A 242 2.36 11.37 20.01
C PRO A 242 1.43 11.19 18.79
N PRO A 243 1.04 12.26 18.07
CA PRO A 243 0.11 12.16 16.94
C PRO A 243 0.55 11.18 15.84
N LEU A 244 1.85 11.13 15.54
CA LEU A 244 2.41 10.23 14.53
C LEU A 244 2.34 8.76 14.97
N GLU A 245 2.58 8.48 16.25
CA GLU A 245 2.42 7.13 16.82
C GLU A 245 0.96 6.71 16.85
N ARG A 246 0.05 7.63 17.17
CA ARG A 246 -1.40 7.38 17.11
C ARG A 246 -1.84 7.01 15.69
N LEU A 247 -1.37 7.73 14.67
CA LEU A 247 -1.63 7.39 13.28
C LEU A 247 -1.08 5.98 12.95
N GLY A 248 0.14 5.69 13.41
CA GLY A 248 0.76 4.38 13.25
C GLY A 248 -0.06 3.25 13.87
N LEU A 249 -0.65 3.47 15.04
CA LEU A 249 -1.53 2.53 15.74
C LEU A 249 -2.87 2.34 15.00
N LEU A 250 -3.48 3.42 14.52
CA LEU A 250 -4.72 3.36 13.73
C LEU A 250 -4.51 2.55 12.44
N MET A 251 -3.42 2.78 11.72
CA MET A 251 -3.10 2.00 10.52
C MET A 251 -2.93 0.51 10.83
N LEU A 252 -2.28 0.15 11.94
CA LEU A 252 -2.14 -1.25 12.36
C LEU A 252 -3.49 -1.90 12.65
N GLN A 253 -4.39 -1.17 13.33
CA GLN A 253 -5.74 -1.64 13.58
C GLN A 253 -6.50 -1.84 12.27
N THR A 254 -6.45 -0.88 11.34
CA THR A 254 -7.06 -1.01 10.02
C THR A 254 -6.53 -2.23 9.26
N TYR A 255 -5.21 -2.48 9.27
CA TYR A 255 -4.65 -3.68 8.65
C TYR A 255 -5.16 -4.97 9.29
N ALA A 256 -5.26 -5.01 10.62
CA ALA A 256 -5.80 -6.17 11.31
C ALA A 256 -7.28 -6.41 10.96
N ASP A 257 -8.09 -5.36 10.91
CA ASP A 257 -9.50 -5.46 10.52
C ASP A 257 -9.66 -5.92 9.07
N VAL A 258 -8.88 -5.37 8.12
CA VAL A 258 -8.87 -5.83 6.72
C VAL A 258 -8.46 -7.29 6.61
N ALA A 259 -7.42 -7.70 7.34
CA ALA A 259 -6.92 -9.07 7.31
C ALA A 259 -7.96 -10.08 7.83
N MET A 260 -8.69 -9.73 8.89
CA MET A 260 -9.80 -10.53 9.42
C MET A 260 -10.92 -10.67 8.39
N ILE A 261 -11.32 -9.56 7.76
CA ILE A 261 -12.34 -9.58 6.69
C ILE A 261 -11.89 -10.49 5.54
N LEU A 262 -10.63 -10.35 5.12
CA LEU A 262 -10.10 -11.17 4.05
C LEU A 262 -10.08 -12.66 4.43
N LEU A 263 -9.69 -13.02 5.66
CA LEU A 263 -9.72 -14.40 6.15
C LEU A 263 -11.14 -14.97 6.21
N ASP A 264 -12.12 -14.20 6.68
CA ASP A 264 -13.52 -14.61 6.80
C ASP A 264 -14.18 -14.80 5.43
N THR A 265 -13.81 -13.95 4.47
CA THR A 265 -14.41 -13.93 3.12
C THR A 265 -13.71 -14.87 2.15
N CYS A 266 -12.43 -15.20 2.39
CA CYS A 266 -11.62 -16.08 1.54
C CYS A 266 -12.32 -17.40 1.13
N PRO A 267 -13.02 -18.14 2.00
CA PRO A 267 -13.72 -19.38 1.60
C PRO A 267 -15.07 -19.15 0.89
N SER A 268 -15.57 -17.91 0.81
CA SER A 268 -16.92 -17.60 0.32
C SER A 268 -16.89 -16.85 -1.01
N VAL A 269 -17.29 -17.49 -2.11
CA VAL A 269 -17.44 -16.82 -3.43
C VAL A 269 -18.80 -16.13 -3.59
N LYS A 270 -19.44 -15.70 -2.49
CA LYS A 270 -20.66 -14.89 -2.55
C LYS A 270 -20.35 -13.45 -2.21
N GLU A 271 -20.55 -12.55 -3.18
CA GLU A 271 -20.49 -11.08 -3.07
C GLU A 271 -21.24 -10.50 -1.85
N THR A 272 -22.13 -11.26 -1.20
CA THR A 272 -22.88 -10.87 -0.01
C THR A 272 -22.15 -11.06 1.34
N ALA A 273 -20.94 -11.65 1.33
CA ALA A 273 -20.13 -11.89 2.53
C ALA A 273 -19.47 -10.63 3.14
N LEU A 274 -19.63 -9.44 2.54
CA LEU A 274 -19.25 -8.17 3.19
C LEU A 274 -20.08 -7.88 4.46
N SER A 275 -21.26 -8.50 4.60
CA SER A 275 -22.25 -8.14 5.63
C SER A 275 -21.81 -8.37 7.09
N PRO A 276 -21.04 -9.43 7.45
CA PRO A 276 -20.53 -9.62 8.81
C PRO A 276 -19.31 -8.74 9.11
N GLY A 277 -18.38 -8.56 8.16
CA GLY A 277 -17.18 -7.74 8.33
C GLY A 277 -17.48 -6.26 8.60
N ILE A 278 -18.50 -5.72 7.91
CA ILE A 278 -19.02 -4.35 8.16
C ILE A 278 -19.61 -4.23 9.57
N ARG A 279 -20.17 -5.30 10.14
CA ARG A 279 -20.69 -5.28 11.53
C ARG A 279 -19.57 -5.24 12.55
N HIS A 280 -18.45 -5.92 12.32
CA HIS A 280 -17.27 -5.86 13.20
C HIS A 280 -16.61 -4.47 13.19
N LEU A 281 -16.48 -3.84 12.03
CA LEU A 281 -16.03 -2.45 11.90
C LEU A 281 -16.96 -1.47 12.64
N ARG A 282 -18.28 -1.63 12.51
CA ARG A 282 -19.29 -0.79 13.19
C ARG A 282 -19.34 -0.99 14.70
N VAL A 283 -19.10 -2.21 15.19
CA VAL A 283 -19.05 -2.49 16.63
C VAL A 283 -17.77 -1.93 17.25
N ARG A 284 -16.62 -1.99 16.56
CA ARG A 284 -15.36 -1.41 17.05
C ARG A 284 -15.32 0.11 16.97
N SER A 285 -15.93 0.74 15.97
CA SER A 285 -16.06 2.22 15.92
C SER A 285 -16.85 2.76 17.11
N HIS A 286 -17.93 2.08 17.51
CA HIS A 286 -18.74 2.45 18.68
C HIS A 286 -18.02 2.31 20.03
N VAL A 287 -16.96 1.49 20.12
CA VAL A 287 -16.12 1.42 21.33
C VAL A 287 -15.15 2.62 21.39
N HIS A 288 -14.72 3.13 20.24
CA HIS A 288 -13.83 4.31 20.16
C HIS A 288 -14.58 5.64 20.42
N ASP A 289 -15.84 5.75 19.98
CA ASP A 289 -16.69 6.95 20.20
C ASP A 289 -17.12 7.16 21.66
N ARG A 290 -16.90 6.19 22.56
CA ARG A 290 -17.17 6.37 24.00
C ARG A 290 -16.12 7.21 24.73
N HIS A 291 -15.04 7.62 24.06
CA HIS A 291 -14.02 8.51 24.61
C HIS A 291 -14.05 9.90 23.98
N GLY A 292 -15.13 10.63 24.26
CA GLY A 292 -15.20 12.10 24.21
C GLY A 292 -15.39 12.74 22.83
N PRO A 293 -16.38 13.66 22.65
CA PRO A 293 -16.59 14.33 21.38
C PRO A 293 -15.50 15.39 21.13
N LEU A 294 -14.91 15.38 19.93
CA LEU A 294 -14.33 16.60 19.37
C LEU A 294 -15.45 17.63 19.22
N SER A 295 -15.51 18.56 20.17
CA SER A 295 -16.38 19.72 20.11
C SER A 295 -15.72 20.81 19.28
N THR A 296 -16.32 21.18 18.14
CA THR A 296 -16.38 22.58 17.69
C THR A 296 -17.61 22.79 16.78
N PRO A 297 -18.46 23.80 17.03
CA PRO A 297 -19.63 24.13 16.23
C PRO A 297 -19.33 25.26 15.25
N LEU A 298 -19.63 25.10 13.96
CA LEU A 298 -19.68 26.22 13.01
C LEU A 298 -20.70 25.94 11.90
N LEU A 299 -21.99 26.05 12.21
CA LEU A 299 -23.05 26.36 11.23
C LEU A 299 -24.18 27.10 11.94
N HIS A 300 -23.96 28.38 12.24
CA HIS A 300 -25.05 29.33 12.45
C HIS A 300 -24.65 30.64 11.77
N SER A 301 -25.21 30.85 10.58
CA SER A 301 -25.53 32.15 9.97
C SER A 301 -25.82 31.92 8.49
N LEU A 302 -27.11 31.86 8.15
CA LEU A 302 -27.74 32.67 7.10
C LEU A 302 -29.20 32.23 6.95
N GLU A 303 -30.07 32.90 7.70
CA GLU A 303 -31.50 32.98 7.41
C GLU A 303 -31.73 33.78 6.12
N MET A 304 -32.46 33.14 5.17
CA MET A 304 -33.73 33.58 4.57
C MET A 304 -33.77 34.93 3.78
N PRO A 305 -34.53 35.03 2.66
CA PRO A 305 -35.99 34.93 2.75
C PRO A 305 -36.73 34.17 1.64
N GLN A 306 -37.94 33.78 2.02
CA GLN A 306 -39.01 33.27 1.18
C GLN A 306 -39.62 34.35 0.28
N SER A 307 -40.16 33.93 -0.86
CA SER A 307 -41.34 34.55 -1.47
C SER A 307 -42.11 33.53 -2.30
N SER A 308 -43.43 33.48 -2.10
CA SER A 308 -44.38 32.53 -2.66
C SER A 308 -44.96 32.96 -4.03
N ASP A 309 -45.78 32.05 -4.55
CA ASP A 309 -46.93 32.22 -5.47
C ASP A 309 -46.77 32.04 -6.99
N ALA A 310 -47.65 31.16 -7.49
CA ALA A 310 -47.86 30.57 -8.81
C ALA A 310 -48.56 31.55 -9.81
N PRO A 311 -49.09 31.21 -11.03
CA PRO A 311 -49.53 29.91 -11.58
C PRO A 311 -49.22 29.70 -13.12
N PRO A 312 -49.78 28.68 -13.83
CA PRO A 312 -49.13 28.02 -14.99
C PRO A 312 -49.68 28.37 -16.40
N GLY A 313 -48.89 27.99 -17.43
CA GLY A 313 -49.32 27.63 -18.80
C GLY A 313 -48.81 28.54 -19.94
N PRO A 314 -48.90 28.15 -21.23
CA PRO A 314 -49.13 26.82 -21.82
C PRO A 314 -48.07 26.39 -22.86
N LEU A 315 -48.25 25.15 -23.33
CA LEU A 315 -47.50 24.43 -24.38
C LEU A 315 -47.42 25.19 -25.72
N HIS A 316 -46.24 25.22 -26.34
CA HIS A 316 -46.12 25.29 -27.80
C HIS A 316 -44.94 24.46 -28.33
N THR A 317 -45.31 23.53 -29.21
CA THR A 317 -44.50 22.69 -30.10
C THR A 317 -43.82 23.50 -31.19
N SER A 318 -42.57 23.16 -31.55
CA SER A 318 -42.02 23.18 -32.94
C SER A 318 -40.53 22.77 -32.90
N ALA A 319 -40.22 21.53 -33.28
CA ALA A 319 -39.58 21.18 -34.56
C ALA A 319 -38.09 21.57 -34.68
N ILE A 320 -37.23 20.60 -34.39
CA ILE A 320 -35.82 20.60 -34.80
C ILE A 320 -35.73 19.87 -36.14
N ARG A 321 -35.24 20.57 -37.18
CA ARG A 321 -34.63 19.95 -38.37
C ARG A 321 -33.30 20.63 -38.68
N PRO A 322 -32.36 19.89 -39.30
CA PRO A 322 -30.93 20.16 -39.25
C PRO A 322 -30.45 21.02 -40.41
N TYR A 323 -29.43 21.83 -40.19
CA TYR A 323 -28.63 22.42 -41.27
C TYR A 323 -27.39 21.57 -41.51
N GLY A 324 -27.36 20.94 -42.68
CA GLY A 324 -26.18 20.33 -43.25
C GLY A 324 -25.49 21.27 -44.24
N ARG A 325 -24.18 21.04 -44.37
CA ARG A 325 -23.28 21.19 -45.53
C ARG A 325 -23.24 22.52 -46.29
N THR A 326 -22.00 22.98 -46.51
CA THR A 326 -21.42 22.99 -47.87
C THR A 326 -19.90 23.02 -47.82
N LEU A 327 -19.29 21.94 -48.32
CA LEU A 327 -17.96 21.91 -48.94
C LEU A 327 -18.19 22.07 -50.44
N ASP A 328 -17.44 22.95 -51.10
CA ASP A 328 -16.62 22.65 -52.27
C ASP A 328 -16.00 23.95 -52.82
N GLY A 329 -14.71 23.88 -53.18
CA GLY A 329 -13.85 25.00 -53.64
C GLY A 329 -14.12 25.39 -55.10
N PRO A 330 -13.09 25.54 -55.96
CA PRO A 330 -11.68 25.88 -55.78
C PRO A 330 -11.31 27.16 -56.59
N ASN A 331 -10.12 27.74 -56.43
CA ASN A 331 -9.34 28.17 -57.62
C ASN A 331 -7.87 28.48 -57.34
N ALA A 332 -7.09 28.25 -58.39
CA ALA A 332 -5.65 28.39 -58.52
C ALA A 332 -5.17 29.86 -58.52
N GLY A 333 -3.89 30.01 -58.18
CA GLY A 333 -3.05 31.19 -58.31
C GLY A 333 -1.64 30.85 -57.86
#